data_AF-A0A0W0FYY3-F1
#
_entry.id   AF-A0A0W0FYY3-F1
#
_cell.length_a   1.000
_cell.length_b   1.000
_cell.length_c   1.000
_cell.angle_alpha   90.00
_cell.angle_beta   90.00
_cell.angle_gamma   90.00
#
_symmetry.space_group_name_H-M   'P 1'
#
loop_
_entity.id
_entity.type
_entity.pdbx_description
1 polymer ?
#
loop_
_entity_poly.entity_id
_entity_poly.type
_entity_poly.pdbx_seq_one_letter_code
_entity_poly.pdbx_strand_id
1 'polypeptide(L)'
;MLLKLGAEPLVTENLWMIVARCEFADNPGVPDVDEAVHLLLESSDTVKIQSERVLCALLPKLGHEMPQVISSIFKRVSDDLITDKVLVAASRNESGESDAILTMLLDRVGYQGITSELLIECINNGNAIASLLVEKCSPAAVTEEALRTALTVGDGDIFEQLMERLPHYQPTGEMFITAVKSSCSDTCGILERLLARTPGYQPTEEVLIAAISDWDVFGQLLAYAPDYRPTEKMLVAAASEWHEDSLTMLTLVQRAEEVGEDLITEQVFVAAALRPQSSKTDSVVPILLEHTHLPMLSSDVVGIFVAMADDETVFSILDQSKVFVDVNDEVISASWERQTEGVHLRLLEYCEKHGIIVHRSEGERELHPLLSFQDSQTSVVQ
;
A
#
# COMPACT_ATOMS: atom_id res chain seq x y z
N MET A 1 -34.78 24.07 22.83
CA MET A 1 -35.91 24.31 23.76
C MET A 1 -35.63 25.45 24.75
N LEU A 2 -34.47 25.48 25.45
CA LEU A 2 -34.14 26.57 26.39
C LEU A 2 -34.00 27.96 25.74
N LEU A 3 -33.43 28.06 24.53
CA LEU A 3 -33.31 29.34 23.80
C LEU A 3 -34.66 29.95 23.37
N LYS A 4 -35.68 29.11 23.12
CA LYS A 4 -37.03 29.58 22.76
C LYS A 4 -37.83 30.10 23.97
N LEU A 5 -37.31 29.97 25.19
CA LEU A 5 -38.00 30.36 26.43
C LEU A 5 -37.64 31.76 26.94
N GLY A 6 -36.85 32.55 26.20
CA GLY A 6 -36.64 33.98 26.47
C GLY A 6 -35.82 34.32 27.73
N ALA A 7 -35.15 33.35 28.34
CA ALA A 7 -34.11 33.64 29.34
C ALA A 7 -32.87 34.16 28.61
N GLU A 8 -32.26 35.26 29.06
CA GLU A 8 -30.92 35.67 28.61
C GLU A 8 -29.98 34.48 28.82
N PRO A 9 -29.57 33.79 27.75
CA PRO A 9 -28.77 32.61 27.92
C PRO A 9 -27.38 33.11 28.28
N LEU A 10 -26.93 32.83 29.51
CA LEU A 10 -25.51 32.69 29.76
C LEU A 10 -25.03 31.53 28.87
N VAL A 11 -24.65 31.86 27.64
CA VAL A 11 -24.03 30.91 26.71
C VAL A 11 -22.67 30.59 27.32
N THR A 12 -22.63 29.48 28.05
CA THR A 12 -21.42 28.97 28.69
C THR A 12 -20.63 28.14 27.70
N GLU A 13 -19.33 27.94 27.99
CA GLU A 13 -18.49 26.97 27.28
C GLU A 13 -19.15 25.59 27.18
N ASN A 14 -19.84 25.14 28.24
CA ASN A 14 -20.54 23.86 28.24
C ASN A 14 -21.64 23.78 27.17
N LEU A 15 -22.37 24.87 26.93
CA LEU A 15 -23.41 24.89 25.91
C LEU A 15 -22.81 24.78 24.51
N TRP A 16 -21.71 25.50 24.25
CA TRP A 16 -20.96 25.36 23.00
C TRP A 16 -20.41 23.95 22.81
N MET A 17 -19.83 23.36 23.85
CA MET A 17 -19.31 22.00 23.80
C MET A 17 -20.42 20.96 23.59
N ILE A 18 -21.62 21.19 24.12
CA ILE A 18 -22.79 20.33 23.84
C ILE A 18 -23.14 20.43 22.36
N VAL A 19 -23.26 21.64 21.81
CA VAL A 19 -23.56 21.85 20.38
C VAL A 19 -22.51 21.18 19.49
N ALA A 20 -21.23 21.39 19.78
CA ALA A 20 -20.13 20.78 19.03
C ALA A 20 -20.07 19.25 19.12
N ARG A 21 -20.61 18.64 20.18
CA ARG A 21 -20.61 17.19 20.38
C ARG A 21 -21.88 16.50 19.93
N CYS A 22 -22.90 17.26 19.54
CA CYS A 22 -24.10 16.66 19.03
C CYS A 22 -23.79 15.96 17.70
N GLU A 23 -23.77 14.63 17.75
CA GLU A 23 -23.83 13.79 16.56
C GLU A 23 -25.28 13.83 16.06
N PHE A 24 -25.56 14.80 15.19
CA PHE A 24 -26.84 14.92 14.51
C PHE A 24 -26.87 13.91 13.36
N ALA A 25 -26.77 12.62 13.67
CA ALA A 25 -26.91 11.56 12.69
C ALA A 25 -28.32 11.64 12.08
N ASP A 26 -28.43 11.85 10.76
CA ASP A 26 -29.55 11.66 9.81
C ASP A 26 -31.01 11.67 10.34
N ASN A 27 -31.28 12.37 11.44
CA ASN A 27 -32.56 12.29 12.12
C ASN A 27 -33.39 13.51 11.72
N PRO A 28 -34.38 13.33 10.83
CA PRO A 28 -35.15 14.45 10.29
C PRO A 28 -35.86 15.20 11.44
N GLY A 29 -35.47 16.46 11.63
CA GLY A 29 -36.05 17.36 12.64
C GLY A 29 -35.17 17.68 13.84
N VAL A 30 -33.95 17.16 13.91
CA VAL A 30 -32.93 17.67 14.84
C VAL A 30 -32.06 18.68 14.09
N PRO A 31 -31.93 19.94 14.58
CA PRO A 31 -31.10 20.95 13.93
C PRO A 31 -29.65 20.45 13.87
N ASP A 32 -28.99 20.65 12.74
CA ASP A 32 -27.58 20.32 12.60
C ASP A 32 -26.69 21.30 13.40
N VAL A 33 -25.36 21.10 13.34
CA VAL A 33 -24.41 21.96 14.06
C VAL A 33 -24.53 23.41 13.58
N ASP A 34 -24.71 23.64 12.28
CA ASP A 34 -24.79 24.98 11.71
C ASP A 34 -26.03 25.73 12.19
N GLU A 35 -27.20 25.10 12.16
CA GLU A 35 -28.47 25.66 12.64
C GLU A 35 -28.40 25.92 14.16
N ALA A 36 -27.87 24.97 14.93
CA ALA A 36 -27.72 25.13 16.38
C ALA A 36 -26.79 26.30 16.74
N VAL A 37 -25.66 26.42 16.04
CA VAL A 37 -24.75 27.56 16.20
C VAL A 37 -25.42 28.86 15.74
N HIS A 38 -26.09 28.87 14.60
CA HIS A 38 -26.79 30.05 14.08
C HIS A 38 -27.80 30.59 15.09
N LEU A 39 -28.65 29.71 15.63
CA LEU A 39 -29.65 30.06 16.65
C LEU A 39 -29.01 30.62 17.93
N LEU A 40 -27.85 30.09 18.34
CA LEU A 40 -27.10 30.64 19.47
C LEU A 40 -26.59 32.05 19.17
N LEU A 41 -26.06 32.28 17.97
CA LEU A 41 -25.52 33.56 17.55
C LEU A 41 -26.61 34.62 17.33
N GLU A 42 -27.78 34.24 16.85
CA GLU A 42 -28.95 35.13 16.70
C GLU A 42 -29.61 35.49 18.04
N SER A 43 -29.45 34.64 19.06
CA SER A 43 -30.09 34.88 20.36
C SER A 43 -29.56 36.13 21.07
N SER A 44 -28.30 36.54 20.80
CA SER A 44 -27.74 37.80 21.28
C SER A 44 -26.42 38.16 20.58
N ASP A 45 -26.26 39.44 20.23
CA ASP A 45 -25.00 40.01 19.73
C ASP A 45 -23.87 39.98 20.77
N THR A 46 -24.18 39.80 22.06
CA THR A 46 -23.19 39.76 23.14
C THR A 46 -22.55 38.40 23.34
N VAL A 47 -23.05 37.35 22.66
CA VAL A 47 -22.48 36.01 22.75
C VAL A 47 -21.07 36.03 22.16
N LYS A 48 -20.07 35.69 22.96
CA LYS A 48 -18.66 35.58 22.54
C LYS A 48 -18.19 34.14 22.71
N ILE A 49 -17.29 33.72 21.83
CA ILE A 49 -16.55 32.47 22.00
C ILE A 49 -15.21 32.84 22.64
N GLN A 50 -15.03 32.41 23.89
CA GLN A 50 -13.88 32.79 24.73
C GLN A 50 -12.93 31.62 25.00
N SER A 51 -13.17 30.46 24.37
CA SER A 51 -12.42 29.23 24.60
C SER A 51 -11.88 28.68 23.28
N GLU A 52 -10.56 28.47 23.24
CA GLU A 52 -9.86 27.74 22.17
C GLU A 52 -10.48 26.36 21.98
N ARG A 53 -10.79 25.66 23.08
CA ARG A 53 -11.37 24.31 23.08
C ARG A 53 -12.72 24.27 22.38
N VAL A 54 -13.52 25.31 22.50
CA VAL A 54 -14.81 25.42 21.78
C VAL A 54 -14.58 25.52 20.29
N LEU A 55 -13.61 26.32 19.85
CA LEU A 55 -13.28 26.44 18.43
C LEU A 55 -12.79 25.11 17.86
N CYS A 56 -11.87 24.43 18.56
CA CYS A 56 -11.38 23.11 18.13
C CYS A 56 -12.50 22.07 18.01
N ALA A 57 -13.59 22.21 18.78
CA ALA A 57 -14.71 21.28 18.73
C ALA A 57 -15.72 21.65 17.63
N LEU A 58 -15.92 22.94 17.35
CA LEU A 58 -16.88 23.41 16.36
C LEU A 58 -16.34 23.30 14.93
N LEU A 59 -15.14 23.80 14.68
CA LEU A 59 -14.60 23.98 13.33
C LEU A 59 -14.58 22.70 12.47
N PRO A 60 -14.23 21.50 13.00
CA PRO A 60 -14.27 20.28 12.20
C PRO A 60 -15.67 19.92 11.67
N LYS A 61 -16.73 20.45 12.30
CA LYS A 61 -18.13 20.07 12.06
C LYS A 61 -18.96 21.16 11.39
N LEU A 62 -18.42 22.36 11.18
CA LEU A 62 -19.16 23.42 10.51
C LEU A 62 -19.38 23.05 9.05
N GLY A 63 -20.63 23.13 8.61
CA GLY A 63 -21.08 22.72 7.30
C GLY A 63 -20.98 23.81 6.24
N HIS A 64 -21.23 23.39 5.00
CA HIS A 64 -21.32 24.26 3.83
C HIS A 64 -22.70 24.93 3.69
N GLU A 65 -23.70 24.47 4.45
CA GLU A 65 -25.08 24.94 4.30
C GLU A 65 -25.26 26.40 4.75
N MET A 66 -24.39 26.88 5.66
CA MET A 66 -24.49 28.23 6.20
C MET A 66 -23.13 28.95 6.31
N PRO A 67 -22.51 29.42 5.20
CA PRO A 67 -21.25 30.17 5.23
C PRO A 67 -21.30 31.44 6.12
N GLN A 68 -22.48 32.04 6.27
CA GLN A 68 -22.75 33.14 7.18
C GLN A 68 -22.51 32.81 8.66
N VAL A 69 -22.64 31.54 9.06
CA VAL A 69 -22.37 31.06 10.42
C VAL A 69 -20.87 31.17 10.71
N ILE A 70 -20.02 30.71 9.80
CA ILE A 70 -18.55 30.80 9.92
C ILE A 70 -18.13 32.28 10.06
N SER A 71 -18.63 33.17 9.20
CA SER A 71 -18.35 34.60 9.29
C SER A 71 -18.83 35.20 10.63
N SER A 72 -19.98 34.75 11.13
CA SER A 72 -20.57 35.22 12.38
C SER A 72 -19.83 34.73 13.63
N ILE A 73 -19.31 33.50 13.60
CA ILE A 73 -18.38 32.97 14.61
C ILE A 73 -17.14 33.85 14.63
N PHE A 74 -16.50 34.08 13.49
CA PHE A 74 -15.23 34.79 13.44
C PHE A 74 -15.34 36.24 13.91
N LYS A 75 -16.45 36.95 13.66
CA LYS A 75 -16.69 38.28 14.25
C LYS A 75 -16.74 38.30 15.79
N ARG A 76 -16.92 37.13 16.43
CA ARG A 76 -17.10 36.98 17.89
C ARG A 76 -15.94 36.24 18.58
N VAL A 77 -14.88 35.92 17.83
CA VAL A 77 -13.66 35.26 18.31
C VAL A 77 -12.52 36.28 18.35
N SER A 78 -11.75 36.29 19.45
CA SER A 78 -10.51 37.08 19.55
C SER A 78 -9.38 36.40 18.78
N ASP A 79 -8.49 37.17 18.16
CA ASP A 79 -7.32 36.63 17.44
C ASP A 79 -6.42 35.78 18.36
N ASP A 80 -6.32 36.13 19.65
CA ASP A 80 -5.55 35.37 20.67
C ASP A 80 -6.04 33.93 20.87
N LEU A 81 -7.25 33.58 20.43
CA LEU A 81 -7.80 32.23 20.51
C LEU A 81 -7.51 31.39 19.26
N ILE A 82 -7.03 32.00 18.17
CA ILE A 82 -6.69 31.32 16.93
C ILE A 82 -5.26 30.80 17.07
N THR A 83 -5.14 29.67 17.78
CA THR A 83 -3.88 28.95 17.99
C THR A 83 -3.64 27.96 16.86
N ASP A 84 -2.45 27.36 16.85
CA ASP A 84 -2.12 26.23 15.97
C ASP A 84 -3.14 25.08 16.08
N LYS A 85 -3.60 24.76 17.29
CA LYS A 85 -4.61 23.71 17.49
C LYS A 85 -5.95 24.04 16.85
N VAL A 86 -6.31 25.32 16.82
CA VAL A 86 -7.52 25.79 16.15
C VAL A 86 -7.37 25.68 14.63
N LEU A 87 -6.20 26.01 14.09
CA LEU A 87 -5.90 25.83 12.67
C LEU A 87 -5.91 24.33 12.28
N VAL A 88 -5.29 23.46 13.07
CA VAL A 88 -5.31 22.00 12.85
C VAL A 88 -6.73 21.43 12.96
N ALA A 89 -7.56 21.96 13.86
CA ALA A 89 -8.97 21.58 13.92
C ALA A 89 -9.75 22.06 12.68
N ALA A 90 -9.45 23.27 12.18
CA ALA A 90 -10.06 23.80 10.97
C ALA A 90 -9.69 22.98 9.72
N SER A 91 -8.44 22.51 9.61
CA SER A 91 -7.99 21.68 8.49
C SER A 91 -8.65 20.31 8.43
N ARG A 92 -9.26 19.86 9.53
CA ARG A 92 -10.03 18.61 9.66
C ARG A 92 -11.53 18.80 9.39
N ASN A 93 -11.92 19.93 8.81
CA ASN A 93 -13.31 20.17 8.49
C ASN A 93 -13.82 19.17 7.45
N GLU A 94 -14.84 18.39 7.83
CA GLU A 94 -15.38 17.29 7.03
C GLU A 94 -16.35 17.77 5.93
N SER A 95 -16.77 19.03 5.95
CA SER A 95 -17.79 19.55 5.03
C SER A 95 -17.22 20.07 3.70
N GLY A 96 -15.90 20.02 3.52
CA GLY A 96 -15.19 20.53 2.35
C GLY A 96 -14.87 22.02 2.40
N GLU A 97 -15.19 22.70 3.51
CA GLU A 97 -14.94 24.14 3.69
C GLU A 97 -13.62 24.44 4.42
N SER A 98 -12.78 23.42 4.64
CA SER A 98 -11.47 23.52 5.32
C SER A 98 -10.62 24.65 4.75
N ASP A 99 -10.53 24.77 3.42
CA ASP A 99 -9.74 25.79 2.73
C ASP A 99 -10.24 27.21 3.01
N ALA A 100 -11.56 27.44 2.94
CA ALA A 100 -12.16 28.74 3.18
C ALA A 100 -12.01 29.16 4.65
N ILE A 101 -12.27 28.23 5.57
CA ILE A 101 -12.13 28.42 7.01
C ILE A 101 -10.66 28.75 7.35
N LEU A 102 -9.71 27.95 6.85
CA LEU A 102 -8.28 28.17 7.09
C LEU A 102 -7.81 29.51 6.52
N THR A 103 -8.23 29.86 5.30
CA THR A 103 -7.88 31.15 4.68
C THR A 103 -8.34 32.32 5.56
N MET A 104 -9.59 32.30 6.03
CA MET A 104 -10.13 33.34 6.91
C MET A 104 -9.38 33.44 8.25
N LEU A 105 -8.97 32.30 8.82
CA LEU A 105 -8.21 32.29 10.07
C LEU A 105 -6.78 32.83 9.86
N LEU A 106 -6.10 32.40 8.80
CA LEU A 106 -4.74 32.82 8.47
C LEU A 106 -4.67 34.29 8.06
N ASP A 107 -5.70 34.84 7.42
CA ASP A 107 -5.77 36.28 7.12
C ASP A 107 -5.82 37.15 8.39
N ARG A 108 -6.26 36.59 9.52
CA ARG A 108 -6.31 37.29 10.80
C ARG A 108 -5.02 37.18 11.60
N VAL A 109 -4.47 35.97 11.72
CA VAL A 109 -3.26 35.72 12.55
C VAL A 109 -1.95 35.72 11.77
N GLY A 110 -2.03 35.78 10.43
CA GLY A 110 -0.91 35.65 9.52
C GLY A 110 -0.37 34.23 9.40
N TYR A 111 0.72 34.10 8.65
CA TYR A 111 1.34 32.81 8.30
C TYR A 111 2.55 32.44 9.19
N GLN A 112 2.91 33.30 10.15
CA GLN A 112 4.07 33.08 11.04
C GLN A 112 3.87 31.92 12.01
N GLY A 113 2.61 31.55 12.29
CA GLY A 113 2.24 30.47 13.18
C GLY A 113 2.11 29.10 12.51
N ILE A 114 2.44 28.96 11.22
CA ILE A 114 2.35 27.66 10.55
C ILE A 114 3.35 26.70 11.16
N THR A 115 2.84 25.66 11.81
CA THR A 115 3.61 24.55 12.34
C THR A 115 3.72 23.42 11.33
N SER A 116 4.61 22.47 11.61
CA SER A 116 4.67 21.21 10.86
C SER A 116 3.38 20.40 10.99
N GLU A 117 2.70 20.46 12.13
CA GLU A 117 1.47 19.69 12.37
C GLU A 117 0.34 20.19 11.46
N LEU A 118 0.13 21.51 11.40
CA LEU A 118 -0.85 22.11 10.48
C LEU A 118 -0.55 21.78 9.02
N LEU A 119 0.73 21.89 8.63
CA LEU A 119 1.15 21.61 7.26
C LEU A 119 0.88 20.15 6.88
N ILE A 120 1.30 19.19 7.70
CA ILE A 120 1.08 17.76 7.49
C ILE A 120 -0.42 17.46 7.40
N GLU A 121 -1.22 18.01 8.30
CA GLU A 121 -2.66 17.78 8.31
C GLU A 121 -3.34 18.30 7.04
N CYS A 122 -2.95 19.47 6.54
CA CYS A 122 -3.50 20.02 5.30
C CYS A 122 -3.12 19.18 4.07
N ILE A 123 -1.89 18.67 4.02
CA ILE A 123 -1.44 17.77 2.94
C ILE A 123 -2.22 16.47 3.00
N ASN A 124 -2.35 15.88 4.19
CA ASN A 124 -3.03 14.61 4.39
C ASN A 124 -4.51 14.66 3.96
N ASN A 125 -5.16 15.80 4.17
CA ASN A 125 -6.57 16.00 3.80
C ASN A 125 -6.75 16.47 2.35
N GLY A 126 -5.67 16.64 1.58
CA GLY A 126 -5.73 17.13 0.20
C GLY A 126 -6.30 18.54 0.07
N ASN A 127 -6.14 19.37 1.12
CA ASN A 127 -6.66 20.72 1.14
C ASN A 127 -5.93 21.57 0.10
N ALA A 128 -6.66 22.32 -0.75
CA ALA A 128 -6.04 23.13 -1.81
C ALA A 128 -5.16 24.25 -1.23
N ILE A 129 -5.41 24.64 0.03
CA ILE A 129 -4.57 25.61 0.74
C ILE A 129 -3.16 25.07 1.06
N ALA A 130 -2.92 23.74 1.00
CA ALA A 130 -1.62 23.16 1.32
C ALA A 130 -0.47 23.81 0.53
N SER A 131 -0.65 24.06 -0.77
CA SER A 131 0.35 24.76 -1.60
C SER A 131 0.67 26.16 -1.08
N LEU A 132 -0.36 26.92 -0.70
CA LEU A 132 -0.18 28.25 -0.11
C LEU A 132 0.57 28.16 1.22
N LEU A 133 0.28 27.16 2.06
CA LEU A 133 0.99 26.95 3.31
C LEU A 133 2.47 26.62 3.08
N VAL A 134 2.80 25.77 2.08
CA VAL A 134 4.20 25.48 1.74
C VAL A 134 4.95 26.75 1.34
N GLU A 135 4.33 27.61 0.51
CA GLU A 135 4.91 28.88 0.07
C GLU A 135 5.18 29.83 1.25
N LYS A 136 4.22 29.94 2.17
CA LYS A 136 4.24 30.95 3.23
C LYS A 136 4.89 30.48 4.53
N CYS A 137 5.01 29.17 4.76
CA CYS A 137 5.57 28.65 6.00
C CYS A 137 7.07 28.95 6.14
N SER A 138 7.53 28.99 7.38
CA SER A 138 8.97 29.03 7.66
C SER A 138 9.63 27.71 7.22
N PRO A 139 10.91 27.72 6.78
CA PRO A 139 11.61 26.49 6.44
C PRO A 139 11.65 25.45 7.58
N ALA A 140 11.57 25.91 8.84
CA ALA A 140 11.55 25.04 10.02
C ALA A 140 10.25 24.22 10.17
N ALA A 141 9.15 24.64 9.52
CA ALA A 141 7.90 23.88 9.51
C ALA A 141 7.94 22.72 8.50
N VAL A 142 8.82 22.79 7.50
CA VAL A 142 8.98 21.73 6.50
C VAL A 142 9.86 20.64 7.09
N THR A 143 9.25 19.50 7.39
CA THR A 143 9.90 18.34 8.00
C THR A 143 9.93 17.17 7.03
N GLU A 144 10.76 16.16 7.31
CA GLU A 144 10.76 14.90 6.55
C GLU A 144 9.39 14.22 6.57
N GLU A 145 8.64 14.33 7.66
CA GLU A 145 7.29 13.78 7.75
C GLU A 145 6.34 14.45 6.75
N ALA A 146 6.41 15.78 6.56
CA ALA A 146 5.62 16.47 5.55
C ALA A 146 5.92 15.97 4.12
N LEU A 147 7.19 15.71 3.82
CA LEU A 147 7.60 15.10 2.54
C LEU A 147 7.00 13.71 2.37
N ARG A 148 7.04 12.86 3.41
CA ARG A 148 6.48 11.51 3.37
C ARG A 148 4.96 11.52 3.24
N THR A 149 4.29 12.44 3.92
CA THR A 149 2.84 12.61 3.80
C THR A 149 2.46 12.95 2.36
N ALA A 150 3.15 13.91 1.73
CA ALA A 150 2.90 14.29 0.33
C ALA A 150 3.03 13.09 -0.63
N LEU A 151 4.09 12.29 -0.49
CA LEU A 151 4.26 11.05 -1.27
C LEU A 151 3.15 10.03 -1.01
N THR A 152 2.77 9.86 0.26
CA THR A 152 1.77 8.85 0.66
C THR A 152 0.39 9.18 0.11
N VAL A 153 0.01 10.47 0.10
CA VAL A 153 -1.27 10.91 -0.50
C VAL A 153 -1.23 11.02 -2.02
N GLY A 154 -0.05 10.86 -2.64
CA GLY A 154 0.12 10.92 -4.09
C GLY A 154 0.29 12.33 -4.66
N ASP A 155 0.51 13.35 -3.82
CA ASP A 155 0.62 14.75 -4.26
C ASP A 155 2.07 15.12 -4.58
N GLY A 156 2.45 14.81 -5.83
CA GLY A 156 3.79 15.10 -6.36
C GLY A 156 4.13 16.58 -6.40
N ASP A 157 3.15 17.44 -6.69
CA ASP A 157 3.34 18.89 -6.79
C ASP A 157 3.68 19.50 -5.42
N ILE A 158 2.97 19.09 -4.37
CA ILE A 158 3.30 19.50 -3.00
C ILE A 158 4.66 18.97 -2.58
N PHE A 159 4.97 17.71 -2.91
CA PHE A 159 6.28 17.13 -2.62
C PHE A 159 7.43 17.96 -3.25
N GLU A 160 7.27 18.37 -4.51
CA GLU A 160 8.24 19.23 -5.19
C GLU A 160 8.41 20.58 -4.48
N GLN A 161 7.30 21.25 -4.17
CA GLN A 161 7.34 22.53 -3.46
C GLN A 161 8.06 22.40 -2.11
N LEU A 162 7.76 21.36 -1.33
CA LEU A 162 8.43 21.08 -0.05
C LEU A 162 9.93 20.84 -0.24
N MET A 163 10.32 20.11 -1.28
CA MET A 163 11.72 19.85 -1.61
C MET A 163 12.47 21.15 -1.95
N GLU A 164 11.85 22.09 -2.68
CA GLU A 164 12.42 23.41 -2.96
C GLU A 164 12.65 24.23 -1.69
N ARG A 165 11.81 24.07 -0.66
CA ARG A 165 12.01 24.72 0.65
C ARG A 165 13.20 24.15 1.43
N LEU A 166 13.68 22.95 1.08
CA LEU A 166 14.75 22.24 1.78
C LEU A 166 15.96 21.94 0.86
N PRO A 167 16.70 22.94 0.34
CA PRO A 167 17.76 22.72 -0.65
C PRO A 167 18.94 21.86 -0.15
N HIS A 168 19.08 21.68 1.17
CA HIS A 168 20.15 20.90 1.79
C HIS A 168 19.66 19.58 2.41
N TYR A 169 18.38 19.24 2.24
CA TYR A 169 17.86 17.96 2.72
C TYR A 169 18.55 16.80 2.01
N GLN A 170 18.94 15.80 2.79
CA GLN A 170 19.55 14.55 2.33
C GLN A 170 18.55 13.42 2.60
N PRO A 171 17.92 12.87 1.56
CA PRO A 171 16.99 11.76 1.68
C PRO A 171 17.55 10.57 2.45
N THR A 172 16.74 10.04 3.36
CA THR A 172 17.01 8.78 4.07
C THR A 172 16.61 7.57 3.22
N GLY A 173 17.09 6.36 3.59
CA GLY A 173 16.61 5.13 2.96
C GLY A 173 15.08 4.95 3.07
N GLU A 174 14.49 5.34 4.19
CA GLU A 174 13.04 5.33 4.41
C GLU A 174 12.29 6.27 3.47
N MET A 175 12.87 7.42 3.13
CA MET A 175 12.31 8.33 2.12
C MET A 175 12.27 7.67 0.74
N PHE A 176 13.32 6.95 0.34
CA PHE A 176 13.31 6.19 -0.92
C PHE A 176 12.24 5.09 -0.92
N ILE A 177 12.12 4.31 0.17
CA ILE A 177 11.05 3.30 0.29
C ILE A 177 9.67 3.94 0.17
N THR A 178 9.46 5.09 0.84
CA THR A 178 8.20 5.83 0.78
C THR A 178 7.89 6.31 -0.64
N ALA A 179 8.90 6.83 -1.36
CA ALA A 179 8.74 7.26 -2.75
C ALA A 179 8.39 6.10 -3.68
N VAL A 180 9.11 4.97 -3.58
CA VAL A 180 8.84 3.77 -4.38
C VAL A 180 7.43 3.25 -4.16
N LYS A 181 6.94 3.26 -2.91
CA LYS A 181 5.59 2.82 -2.56
C LYS A 181 4.51 3.89 -2.76
N SER A 182 4.88 5.08 -3.21
CA SER A 182 3.94 6.17 -3.37
C SER A 182 2.90 5.85 -4.43
N SER A 183 1.69 6.40 -4.27
CA SER A 183 0.66 6.33 -5.31
C SER A 183 0.79 7.48 -6.33
N CYS A 184 1.95 8.15 -6.36
CA CYS A 184 2.22 9.24 -7.28
C CYS A 184 2.29 8.71 -8.72
N SER A 185 1.72 9.44 -9.67
CA SER A 185 1.84 9.10 -11.09
C SER A 185 3.25 9.35 -11.68
N ASP A 186 4.10 10.11 -10.96
CA ASP A 186 5.47 10.46 -11.36
C ASP A 186 6.53 9.88 -10.40
N THR A 187 6.37 8.62 -9.97
CA THR A 187 7.32 7.97 -9.05
C THR A 187 8.76 7.99 -9.58
N CYS A 188 8.97 7.76 -10.88
CA CYS A 188 10.29 7.81 -11.50
C CYS A 188 10.93 9.21 -11.45
N GLY A 189 10.16 10.26 -11.71
CA GLY A 189 10.66 11.64 -11.60
C GLY A 189 10.96 12.02 -10.15
N ILE A 190 10.13 11.59 -9.20
CA ILE A 190 10.37 11.78 -7.76
C ILE A 190 11.69 11.10 -7.36
N LEU A 191 11.92 9.86 -7.77
CA LEU A 191 13.16 9.14 -7.48
C LEU A 191 14.37 9.81 -8.13
N GLU A 192 14.27 10.28 -9.37
CA GLU A 192 15.35 11.03 -10.02
C GLU A 192 15.76 12.25 -9.19
N ARG A 193 14.79 13.03 -8.70
CA ARG A 193 15.03 14.20 -7.85
C ARG A 193 15.69 13.82 -6.51
N LEU A 194 15.24 12.73 -5.88
CA LEU A 194 15.82 12.23 -4.63
C LEU A 194 17.27 11.74 -4.81
N LEU A 195 17.53 10.99 -5.88
CA LEU A 195 18.86 10.50 -6.25
C LEU A 195 19.81 11.65 -6.60
N ALA A 196 19.35 12.66 -7.33
CA ALA A 196 20.13 13.85 -7.64
C ALA A 196 20.59 14.61 -6.39
N ARG A 197 19.83 14.55 -5.29
CA ARG A 197 20.20 15.14 -4.00
C ARG A 197 21.12 14.30 -3.15
N THR A 198 21.32 13.03 -3.51
CA THR A 198 22.17 12.09 -2.78
C THR A 198 23.22 11.47 -3.71
N PRO A 199 24.18 12.25 -4.24
CA PRO A 199 25.19 11.72 -5.15
C PRO A 199 25.96 10.55 -4.53
N GLY A 200 26.04 9.44 -5.26
CA GLY A 200 26.71 8.22 -4.79
C GLY A 200 25.85 7.34 -3.88
N TYR A 201 24.57 7.66 -3.69
CA TYR A 201 23.62 6.76 -3.05
C TYR A 201 23.60 5.40 -3.73
N GLN A 202 23.57 4.34 -2.92
CA GLN A 202 23.37 2.96 -3.36
C GLN A 202 22.04 2.50 -2.76
N PRO A 203 21.05 2.12 -3.59
CA PRO A 203 19.80 1.54 -3.12
C PRO A 203 20.08 0.35 -2.21
N THR A 204 19.42 0.31 -1.06
CA THR A 204 19.48 -0.86 -0.17
C THR A 204 18.63 -1.99 -0.76
N GLU A 205 18.82 -3.21 -0.23
CA GLU A 205 18.00 -4.36 -0.60
C GLU A 205 16.49 -4.06 -0.40
N GLU A 206 16.13 -3.39 0.70
CA GLU A 206 14.74 -3.06 1.02
C GLU A 206 14.10 -2.08 0.02
N VAL A 207 14.88 -1.10 -0.47
CA VAL A 207 14.41 -0.15 -1.49
C VAL A 207 14.18 -0.87 -2.82
N LEU A 208 15.09 -1.77 -3.19
CA LEU A 208 14.94 -2.56 -4.42
C LEU A 208 13.80 -3.56 -4.33
N ILE A 209 13.61 -4.23 -3.18
CA ILE A 209 12.46 -5.11 -2.95
C ILE A 209 11.14 -4.35 -3.07
N ALA A 210 11.06 -3.14 -2.50
CA ALA A 210 9.87 -2.31 -2.61
C ALA A 210 9.52 -1.94 -4.07
N ALA A 211 10.52 -1.91 -4.95
CA ALA A 211 10.36 -1.52 -6.35
C ALA A 211 10.01 -2.69 -7.28
N ILE A 212 10.10 -3.94 -6.82
CA ILE A 212 9.98 -5.15 -7.68
C ILE A 212 8.68 -5.18 -8.51
N SER A 213 7.59 -4.65 -7.97
CA SER A 213 6.28 -4.61 -8.63
C SER A 213 6.18 -3.59 -9.77
N ASP A 214 7.12 -2.65 -9.87
CA ASP A 214 7.15 -1.61 -10.90
C ASP A 214 8.49 -1.63 -11.62
N TRP A 215 8.51 -2.17 -12.85
CA TRP A 215 9.73 -2.31 -13.62
C TRP A 215 10.39 -0.97 -13.96
N ASP A 216 9.62 0.09 -14.21
CA ASP A 216 10.21 1.39 -14.56
C ASP A 216 11.00 1.94 -13.37
N VAL A 217 10.41 1.83 -12.17
CA VAL A 217 11.07 2.21 -10.91
C VAL A 217 12.26 1.30 -10.60
N PHE A 218 12.07 -0.02 -10.67
CA PHE A 218 13.12 -1.01 -10.39
C PHE A 218 14.30 -0.88 -11.37
N GLY A 219 14.00 -0.77 -12.66
CA GLY A 219 14.98 -0.60 -13.73
C GLY A 219 15.76 0.70 -13.59
N GLN A 220 15.10 1.81 -13.20
CA GLN A 220 15.77 3.06 -12.88
C GLN A 220 16.76 2.89 -11.71
N LEU A 221 16.34 2.24 -10.61
CA LEU A 221 17.21 1.98 -9.47
C LEU A 221 18.41 1.10 -9.83
N LEU A 222 18.22 0.06 -10.65
CA LEU A 222 19.31 -0.78 -11.15
C LEU A 222 20.26 -0.04 -12.09
N ALA A 223 19.77 0.93 -12.87
CA ALA A 223 20.62 1.77 -13.71
C ALA A 223 21.53 2.69 -12.87
N TYR A 224 21.06 3.12 -11.69
CA TYR A 224 21.86 3.87 -10.72
C TYR A 224 22.83 2.98 -9.92
N ALA A 225 22.52 1.68 -9.77
CA ALA A 225 23.37 0.69 -9.12
C ALA A 225 23.67 -0.50 -10.04
N PRO A 226 24.48 -0.28 -11.10
CA PRO A 226 24.74 -1.32 -12.10
C PRO A 226 25.45 -2.54 -11.49
N ASP A 227 26.30 -2.32 -10.48
CA ASP A 227 27.06 -3.37 -9.80
C ASP A 227 26.26 -4.09 -8.70
N TYR A 228 24.96 -3.76 -8.54
CA TYR A 228 24.12 -4.40 -7.53
C TYR A 228 23.97 -5.90 -7.79
N ARG A 229 24.14 -6.70 -6.72
CA ARG A 229 24.00 -8.15 -6.74
C ARG A 229 22.65 -8.56 -6.14
N PRO A 230 21.85 -9.35 -6.87
CA PRO A 230 20.58 -9.85 -6.34
C PRO A 230 20.81 -10.77 -5.14
N THR A 231 19.79 -10.89 -4.31
CA THR A 231 19.74 -11.84 -3.18
C THR A 231 18.60 -12.82 -3.39
N GLU A 232 18.62 -13.94 -2.65
CA GLU A 232 17.48 -14.87 -2.61
C GLU A 232 16.17 -14.17 -2.23
N LYS A 233 16.20 -13.25 -1.25
CA LYS A 233 15.00 -12.51 -0.82
C LYS A 233 14.36 -11.71 -1.94
N MET A 234 15.17 -11.11 -2.80
CA MET A 234 14.65 -10.39 -3.98
C MET A 234 14.05 -11.32 -5.00
N LEU A 235 14.66 -12.49 -5.24
CA LEU A 235 14.10 -13.51 -6.11
C LEU A 235 12.76 -14.02 -5.56
N VAL A 236 12.67 -14.29 -4.25
CA VAL A 236 11.43 -14.67 -3.55
C VAL A 236 10.35 -13.60 -3.72
N ALA A 237 10.70 -12.33 -3.50
CA ALA A 237 9.76 -11.21 -3.67
C ALA A 237 9.30 -11.07 -5.13
N ALA A 238 10.22 -11.14 -6.09
CA ALA A 238 9.91 -11.07 -7.53
C ALA A 238 9.06 -12.24 -8.02
N ALA A 239 9.27 -13.45 -7.51
CA ALA A 239 8.43 -14.60 -7.81
C ALA A 239 7.01 -14.44 -7.22
N SER A 240 6.87 -13.78 -6.07
CA SER A 240 5.58 -13.56 -5.40
C SER A 240 4.73 -12.46 -6.05
N GLU A 241 5.39 -11.38 -6.51
CA GLU A 241 4.77 -10.16 -7.04
C GLU A 241 4.82 -10.09 -8.58
N TRP A 242 5.15 -11.19 -9.25
CA TRP A 242 5.39 -11.17 -10.69
C TRP A 242 4.15 -10.64 -11.44
N HIS A 243 4.38 -9.92 -12.53
CA HIS A 243 3.36 -9.48 -13.48
C HIS A 243 3.71 -10.08 -14.85
N GLU A 244 2.71 -10.28 -15.72
CA GLU A 244 2.81 -11.03 -16.99
C GLU A 244 3.98 -10.57 -17.91
N ASP A 245 4.42 -9.32 -17.80
CA ASP A 245 5.53 -8.73 -18.58
C ASP A 245 6.81 -8.46 -17.77
N SER A 246 6.95 -9.03 -16.57
CA SER A 246 7.92 -8.50 -15.61
C SER A 246 9.35 -8.97 -15.89
N LEU A 247 10.04 -8.14 -16.68
CA LEU A 247 11.49 -8.09 -16.89
C LEU A 247 12.29 -8.11 -15.58
N THR A 248 11.67 -7.77 -14.44
CA THR A 248 12.25 -7.85 -13.10
C THR A 248 12.81 -9.23 -12.81
N MET A 249 12.00 -10.29 -12.99
CA MET A 249 12.41 -11.64 -12.65
C MET A 249 13.55 -12.13 -13.54
N LEU A 250 13.42 -11.92 -14.86
CA LEU A 250 14.44 -12.30 -15.82
C LEU A 250 15.78 -11.60 -15.53
N THR A 251 15.73 -10.29 -15.23
CA THR A 251 16.93 -9.51 -14.91
C THR A 251 17.60 -9.96 -13.62
N LEU A 252 16.81 -10.27 -12.59
CA LEU A 252 17.33 -10.79 -11.33
C LEU A 252 17.97 -12.17 -11.50
N VAL A 253 17.34 -13.05 -12.26
CA VAL A 253 17.87 -14.40 -12.56
C VAL A 253 19.18 -14.31 -13.34
N GLN A 254 19.23 -13.51 -14.41
CA GLN A 254 20.45 -13.32 -15.20
C GLN A 254 21.60 -12.76 -14.35
N ARG A 255 21.33 -11.76 -13.50
CA ARG A 255 22.34 -11.22 -12.59
C ARG A 255 22.76 -12.22 -11.51
N ALA A 256 21.85 -13.08 -11.03
CA ALA A 256 22.19 -14.13 -10.06
C ALA A 256 23.17 -15.15 -10.68
N GLU A 257 22.96 -15.53 -11.93
CA GLU A 257 23.88 -16.41 -12.68
C GLU A 257 25.27 -15.78 -12.86
N GLU A 258 25.34 -14.48 -13.16
CA GLU A 258 26.62 -13.76 -13.29
C GLU A 258 27.44 -13.76 -12.01
N VAL A 259 26.77 -13.75 -10.85
CA VAL A 259 27.43 -13.83 -9.54
C VAL A 259 27.92 -15.26 -9.25
N GLY A 260 27.31 -16.28 -9.86
CA GLY A 260 27.67 -17.69 -9.68
C GLY A 260 27.29 -18.24 -8.31
N GLU A 261 26.34 -17.61 -7.63
CA GLU A 261 25.77 -18.08 -6.37
C GLU A 261 24.46 -18.82 -6.62
N ASP A 262 24.23 -19.92 -5.90
CA ASP A 262 23.00 -20.72 -5.99
C ASP A 262 21.83 -20.00 -5.27
N LEU A 263 21.40 -18.85 -5.82
CA LEU A 263 20.34 -18.02 -5.24
C LEU A 263 18.92 -18.50 -5.58
N ILE A 264 18.77 -19.34 -6.61
CA ILE A 264 17.49 -19.93 -7.01
C ILE A 264 17.26 -21.20 -6.18
N THR A 265 16.73 -21.01 -4.97
CA THR A 265 16.41 -22.07 -4.02
C THR A 265 14.97 -22.57 -4.18
N GLU A 266 14.62 -23.64 -3.46
CA GLU A 266 13.24 -24.11 -3.33
C GLU A 266 12.28 -23.03 -2.81
N GLN A 267 12.74 -22.08 -2.00
CA GLN A 267 11.89 -21.00 -1.50
C GLN A 267 11.42 -20.06 -2.62
N VAL A 268 12.27 -19.83 -3.63
CA VAL A 268 11.90 -19.04 -4.81
C VAL A 268 10.81 -19.74 -5.62
N PHE A 269 10.88 -21.07 -5.71
CA PHE A 269 9.85 -21.90 -6.34
C PHE A 269 8.53 -21.90 -5.55
N VAL A 270 8.59 -22.05 -4.22
CA VAL A 270 7.40 -21.96 -3.35
C VAL A 270 6.71 -20.61 -3.51
N ALA A 271 7.47 -19.52 -3.53
CA ALA A 271 6.95 -18.18 -3.75
C ALA A 271 6.21 -18.05 -5.10
N ALA A 272 6.80 -18.58 -6.17
CA ALA A 272 6.18 -18.60 -7.50
C ALA A 272 4.87 -19.42 -7.52
N ALA A 273 4.83 -20.54 -6.80
CA ALA A 273 3.65 -21.42 -6.72
C ALA A 273 2.47 -20.79 -5.97
N LEU A 274 2.74 -19.98 -4.94
CA LEU A 274 1.74 -19.38 -4.06
C LEU A 274 1.12 -18.09 -4.61
N ARG A 275 1.48 -17.68 -5.83
CA ARG A 275 1.00 -16.43 -6.43
C ARG A 275 -0.54 -16.45 -6.60
N PRO A 276 -1.23 -15.33 -6.36
CA PRO A 276 -2.67 -15.23 -6.60
C PRO A 276 -3.07 -15.54 -8.05
N GLN A 277 -4.08 -16.38 -8.23
CA GLN A 277 -4.58 -16.90 -9.51
C GLN A 277 -5.13 -15.86 -10.51
N SER A 278 -5.05 -14.55 -10.25
CA SER A 278 -5.71 -13.52 -11.06
C SER A 278 -5.01 -13.20 -12.39
N SER A 279 -3.81 -13.70 -12.61
CA SER A 279 -2.95 -13.46 -13.78
C SER A 279 -2.34 -14.78 -14.23
N LYS A 280 -3.07 -15.51 -15.08
CA LYS A 280 -2.82 -16.94 -15.37
C LYS A 280 -2.04 -17.19 -16.66
N THR A 281 -1.65 -16.17 -17.42
CA THR A 281 -1.12 -16.42 -18.78
C THR A 281 0.36 -16.69 -18.79
N ASP A 282 1.11 -16.27 -17.77
CA ASP A 282 2.54 -16.41 -17.79
C ASP A 282 3.05 -16.87 -16.40
N SER A 283 3.98 -17.82 -16.41
CA SER A 283 4.57 -18.39 -15.21
C SER A 283 6.05 -18.04 -15.17
N VAL A 284 6.59 -17.69 -13.99
CA VAL A 284 8.05 -17.51 -13.82
C VAL A 284 8.78 -18.84 -13.74
N VAL A 285 8.04 -19.94 -13.54
CA VAL A 285 8.62 -21.24 -13.27
C VAL A 285 9.50 -21.76 -14.42
N PRO A 286 9.12 -21.63 -15.71
CA PRO A 286 10.01 -21.98 -16.82
C PRO A 286 11.36 -21.24 -16.75
N ILE A 287 11.37 -19.95 -16.44
CA ILE A 287 12.60 -19.15 -16.28
C ILE A 287 13.43 -19.71 -15.10
N LEU A 288 12.78 -19.96 -13.96
CA LEU A 288 13.45 -20.53 -12.79
C LEU A 288 14.06 -21.89 -13.08
N LEU A 289 13.33 -22.79 -13.76
CA LEU A 289 13.79 -24.12 -14.12
C LEU A 289 14.90 -24.09 -15.18
N GLU A 290 14.97 -23.04 -16.01
CA GLU A 290 16.03 -22.91 -17.02
C GLU A 290 17.37 -22.54 -16.39
N HIS A 291 17.32 -21.70 -15.36
CA HIS A 291 18.48 -21.04 -14.74
C HIS A 291 18.84 -21.58 -13.34
N THR A 292 18.04 -22.47 -12.76
CA THR A 292 18.36 -23.09 -11.47
C THR A 292 19.51 -24.11 -11.58
N HIS A 293 20.30 -24.19 -10.52
CA HIS A 293 21.32 -25.23 -10.32
C HIS A 293 20.84 -26.35 -9.37
N LEU A 294 19.58 -26.31 -8.93
CA LEU A 294 19.01 -27.38 -8.12
C LEU A 294 18.94 -28.68 -8.92
N PRO A 295 19.52 -29.79 -8.42
CA PRO A 295 19.41 -31.08 -9.09
C PRO A 295 18.01 -31.68 -8.93
N MET A 296 17.27 -31.25 -7.90
CA MET A 296 15.99 -31.83 -7.51
C MET A 296 15.11 -30.79 -6.80
N LEU A 297 13.80 -30.87 -7.03
CA LEU A 297 12.76 -30.23 -6.21
C LEU A 297 12.17 -31.26 -5.24
N SER A 298 12.10 -30.91 -3.97
CA SER A 298 11.53 -31.74 -2.91
C SER A 298 10.04 -31.97 -3.08
N SER A 299 9.54 -33.08 -2.55
CA SER A 299 8.12 -33.42 -2.57
C SER A 299 7.23 -32.34 -1.94
N ASP A 300 7.74 -31.60 -0.97
CA ASP A 300 7.02 -30.51 -0.30
C ASP A 300 6.72 -29.37 -1.29
N VAL A 301 7.75 -28.95 -2.06
CA VAL A 301 7.61 -27.91 -3.09
C VAL A 301 6.68 -28.39 -4.20
N VAL A 302 6.85 -29.64 -4.67
CA VAL A 302 6.04 -30.23 -5.73
C VAL A 302 4.57 -30.36 -5.30
N GLY A 303 4.33 -30.74 -4.05
CA GLY A 303 3.00 -30.79 -3.45
C GLY A 303 2.31 -29.43 -3.45
N ILE A 304 3.05 -28.35 -3.15
CA ILE A 304 2.53 -26.97 -3.22
C ILE A 304 2.15 -26.61 -4.66
N PHE A 305 2.98 -26.90 -5.66
CA PHE A 305 2.65 -26.64 -7.06
C PHE A 305 1.40 -27.40 -7.50
N VAL A 306 1.36 -28.70 -7.21
CA VAL A 306 0.22 -29.55 -7.54
C VAL A 306 -1.04 -29.04 -6.87
N ALA A 307 -0.97 -28.56 -5.62
CA ALA A 307 -2.15 -28.06 -4.92
C ALA A 307 -2.60 -26.66 -5.38
N MET A 308 -1.68 -25.75 -5.72
CA MET A 308 -1.95 -24.30 -5.79
C MET A 308 -1.72 -23.65 -7.17
N ALA A 309 -0.70 -24.08 -7.92
CA ALA A 309 -0.32 -23.45 -9.19
C ALA A 309 -1.34 -23.76 -10.30
N ASP A 310 -1.23 -23.24 -11.51
CA ASP A 310 -2.07 -23.67 -12.64
C ASP A 310 -1.53 -24.94 -13.30
N ASP A 311 -2.35 -25.59 -14.14
CA ASP A 311 -1.99 -26.86 -14.77
C ASP A 311 -0.76 -26.73 -15.71
N GLU A 312 -0.61 -25.60 -16.41
CA GLU A 312 0.52 -25.35 -17.31
C GLU A 312 1.84 -25.17 -16.55
N THR A 313 1.79 -24.50 -15.40
CA THR A 313 2.93 -24.40 -14.49
C THR A 313 3.35 -25.77 -13.96
N VAL A 314 2.41 -26.61 -13.53
CA VAL A 314 2.70 -27.99 -13.09
C VAL A 314 3.31 -28.78 -14.25
N PHE A 315 2.74 -28.71 -15.45
CA PHE A 315 3.27 -29.41 -16.62
C PHE A 315 4.68 -28.95 -16.98
N SER A 316 4.98 -27.66 -16.87
CA SER A 316 6.31 -27.12 -17.11
C SER A 316 7.35 -27.75 -16.18
N ILE A 317 7.02 -27.96 -14.89
CA ILE A 317 7.91 -28.63 -13.93
C ILE A 317 8.14 -30.09 -14.30
N LEU A 318 7.08 -30.82 -14.64
CA LEU A 318 7.16 -32.26 -14.94
C LEU A 318 7.85 -32.55 -16.29
N ASP A 319 7.73 -31.63 -17.24
CA ASP A 319 8.27 -31.81 -18.59
C ASP A 319 9.75 -31.39 -18.69
N GLN A 320 10.24 -30.60 -17.74
CA GLN A 320 11.62 -30.13 -17.71
C GLN A 320 12.58 -31.28 -17.39
N SER A 321 13.59 -31.47 -18.24
CA SER A 321 14.60 -32.54 -18.05
C SER A 321 15.78 -32.16 -17.15
N LYS A 322 15.89 -30.88 -16.78
CA LYS A 322 17.05 -30.36 -16.04
C LYS A 322 16.98 -30.62 -14.53
N VAL A 323 15.77 -30.67 -13.97
CA VAL A 323 15.55 -30.77 -12.52
C VAL A 323 14.72 -32.01 -12.24
N PHE A 324 15.19 -32.87 -11.35
CA PHE A 324 14.40 -34.02 -10.92
C PHE A 324 13.28 -33.58 -9.98
N VAL A 325 12.13 -34.22 -10.05
CA VAL A 325 10.97 -33.90 -9.22
C VAL A 325 10.78 -35.07 -8.27
N ASP A 326 10.95 -34.83 -6.97
CA ASP A 326 10.69 -35.83 -5.95
C ASP A 326 9.17 -35.98 -5.76
N VAL A 327 8.65 -37.18 -5.99
CA VAL A 327 7.21 -37.47 -5.93
C VAL A 327 6.98 -38.57 -4.91
N ASN A 328 6.19 -38.24 -3.88
CA ASN A 328 5.76 -39.15 -2.83
C ASN A 328 4.23 -39.32 -2.85
N ASP A 329 3.70 -40.17 -1.94
CA ASP A 329 2.26 -40.42 -1.85
C ASP A 329 1.44 -39.16 -1.50
N GLU A 330 2.03 -38.16 -0.84
CA GLU A 330 1.38 -36.89 -0.50
C GLU A 330 1.16 -36.02 -1.74
N VAL A 331 2.17 -35.94 -2.63
CA VAL A 331 2.06 -35.23 -3.93
C VAL A 331 0.96 -35.85 -4.79
N ILE A 332 0.90 -37.18 -4.84
CA ILE A 332 -0.14 -37.91 -5.58
C ILE A 332 -1.51 -37.65 -4.97
N SER A 333 -1.63 -37.69 -3.65
CA SER A 333 -2.88 -37.39 -2.94
C SER A 333 -3.37 -35.97 -3.23
N ALA A 334 -2.48 -34.97 -3.18
CA ALA A 334 -2.79 -33.57 -3.49
C ALA A 334 -3.32 -33.39 -4.93
N SER A 335 -2.78 -34.13 -5.90
CA SER A 335 -3.26 -34.07 -7.29
C SER A 335 -4.71 -34.57 -7.44
N TRP A 336 -5.13 -35.51 -6.60
CA TRP A 336 -6.48 -36.07 -6.59
C TRP A 336 -7.49 -35.08 -6.01
N GLU A 337 -7.09 -34.40 -4.93
CA GLU A 337 -7.93 -33.41 -4.25
C GLU A 337 -8.25 -32.18 -5.12
N ARG A 338 -7.34 -31.85 -6.04
CA ARG A 338 -7.47 -30.73 -6.98
C ARG A 338 -8.60 -30.89 -8.00
N GLN A 339 -9.09 -32.11 -8.21
CA GLN A 339 -10.15 -32.43 -9.20
C GLN A 339 -9.81 -32.08 -10.66
N THR A 340 -8.55 -31.84 -11.00
CA THR A 340 -8.10 -31.70 -12.40
C THR A 340 -7.45 -32.99 -12.87
N GLU A 341 -8.14 -33.74 -13.72
CA GLU A 341 -7.67 -35.05 -14.22
C GLU A 341 -6.31 -34.94 -14.95
N GLY A 342 -6.07 -33.81 -15.63
CA GLY A 342 -4.84 -33.57 -16.39
C GLY A 342 -3.57 -33.58 -15.53
N VAL A 343 -3.57 -32.92 -14.38
CA VAL A 343 -2.41 -32.86 -13.47
C VAL A 343 -2.06 -34.23 -12.94
N HIS A 344 -3.05 -35.00 -12.50
CA HIS A 344 -2.81 -36.34 -11.99
C HIS A 344 -2.26 -37.29 -13.06
N LEU A 345 -2.88 -37.32 -14.25
CA LEU A 345 -2.41 -38.19 -15.33
C LEU A 345 -0.96 -37.86 -15.70
N ARG A 346 -0.60 -36.57 -15.76
CA ARG A 346 0.77 -36.15 -16.07
C ARG A 346 1.77 -36.55 -14.98
N LEU A 347 1.38 -36.51 -13.71
CA LEU A 347 2.20 -37.01 -12.60
C LEU A 347 2.44 -38.52 -12.69
N LEU A 348 1.41 -39.31 -13.04
CA LEU A 348 1.59 -40.75 -13.22
C LEU A 348 2.50 -41.07 -14.41
N GLU A 349 2.35 -40.36 -15.54
CA GLU A 349 3.26 -40.47 -16.69
C GLU A 349 4.71 -40.15 -16.31
N TYR A 350 4.90 -39.10 -15.50
CA TYR A 350 6.22 -38.74 -14.97
C TYR A 350 6.78 -39.88 -14.11
N CYS A 351 5.99 -40.41 -13.17
CA CYS A 351 6.42 -41.50 -12.29
C CYS A 351 6.82 -42.75 -13.09
N GLU A 352 6.02 -43.14 -14.09
CA GLU A 352 6.32 -44.29 -14.97
C GLU A 352 7.63 -44.06 -15.74
N LYS A 353 7.79 -42.89 -16.36
CA LYS A 353 8.98 -42.51 -17.12
C LYS A 353 10.26 -42.54 -16.28
N HIS A 354 10.16 -42.18 -15.00
CA HIS A 354 11.29 -42.10 -14.07
C HIS A 354 11.42 -43.31 -13.13
N GLY A 355 10.57 -44.33 -13.28
CA GLY A 355 10.63 -45.56 -12.48
C GLY A 355 10.25 -45.38 -11.00
N ILE A 356 9.44 -44.36 -10.68
CA ILE A 356 8.95 -44.07 -9.34
C ILE A 356 7.75 -44.98 -9.05
N ILE A 357 7.84 -45.77 -7.98
CA ILE A 357 6.78 -46.68 -7.57
C ILE A 357 5.76 -45.91 -6.73
N VAL A 358 4.56 -45.71 -7.28
CA VAL A 358 3.44 -45.09 -6.57
C VAL A 358 2.56 -46.18 -5.96
N HIS A 359 2.36 -46.13 -4.64
CA HIS A 359 1.49 -47.09 -3.96
C HIS A 359 0.04 -46.61 -4.07
N ARG A 360 -0.72 -47.25 -4.98
CA ARG A 360 -2.17 -47.03 -5.07
C ARG A 360 -2.84 -47.35 -3.73
N SER A 361 -3.39 -46.34 -3.08
CA SER A 361 -4.15 -46.55 -1.85
C SER A 361 -5.45 -47.28 -2.19
N GLU A 362 -5.86 -48.26 -1.38
CA GLU A 362 -6.98 -49.18 -1.70
C GLU A 362 -8.35 -48.50 -1.92
N GLY A 363 -8.47 -47.19 -1.71
CA GLY A 363 -9.65 -46.37 -2.03
C GLY A 363 -9.82 -45.99 -3.50
N GLU A 364 -8.82 -46.24 -4.36
CA GLU A 364 -8.77 -45.78 -5.77
C GLU A 364 -9.65 -46.57 -6.77
N ARG A 365 -10.36 -47.63 -6.34
CA ARG A 365 -11.02 -48.57 -7.27
C ARG A 365 -12.35 -48.12 -7.89
N GLU A 366 -12.98 -47.04 -7.44
CA GLU A 366 -14.39 -46.80 -7.78
C GLU A 366 -14.69 -45.67 -8.79
N LEU A 367 -13.69 -44.90 -9.26
CA LEU A 367 -14.00 -43.71 -10.08
C LEU A 367 -13.59 -43.70 -11.57
N HIS A 368 -12.77 -44.60 -12.12
CA HIS A 368 -12.62 -44.68 -13.60
C HIS A 368 -12.21 -46.08 -14.15
N PRO A 369 -12.98 -46.70 -15.08
CA PRO A 369 -12.66 -48.01 -15.66
C PRO A 369 -11.74 -48.01 -16.90
N LEU A 370 -11.09 -46.91 -17.29
CA LEU A 370 -10.55 -46.75 -18.66
C LEU A 370 -9.04 -46.97 -18.86
N LEU A 371 -8.27 -47.31 -17.82
CA LEU A 371 -6.87 -47.72 -17.99
C LEU A 371 -6.68 -49.16 -17.51
N SER A 372 -7.08 -50.13 -18.35
CA SER A 372 -6.66 -51.52 -18.19
C SER A 372 -5.19 -51.66 -18.61
N PHE A 373 -4.28 -51.40 -17.67
CA PHE A 373 -2.88 -51.79 -17.82
C PHE A 373 -2.76 -53.31 -17.65
N GLN A 374 -2.12 -53.95 -18.63
CA GLN A 374 -1.74 -55.36 -18.55
C GLN A 374 -0.55 -55.49 -17.59
N ASP A 375 -0.81 -56.08 -16.43
CA ASP A 375 0.23 -56.69 -15.59
C ASP A 375 0.98 -57.74 -16.42
N SER A 376 2.15 -57.38 -16.96
CA SER A 376 3.09 -58.36 -17.49
C SER A 376 3.87 -58.94 -16.31
N GLN A 377 3.36 -60.08 -15.84
CA GLN A 377 4.03 -60.92 -14.86
C GLN A 377 5.46 -61.24 -15.28
N THR A 378 6.38 -60.96 -14.38
CA THR A 378 7.75 -61.48 -14.36
C THR A 378 7.67 -63.00 -14.16
N SER A 379 7.84 -63.76 -15.25
CA SER A 379 8.00 -65.21 -15.21
C SER A 379 9.41 -65.55 -14.75
N VAL A 380 9.53 -65.92 -13.48
CA VAL A 380 10.62 -66.75 -12.95
C VAL A 380 10.45 -68.17 -13.53
N VAL A 381 11.41 -68.62 -14.33
CA VAL A 381 11.67 -70.06 -14.54
C VAL A 381 13.19 -70.28 -14.46
N GLN A 382 13.52 -71.36 -13.74
CA GLN A 382 14.82 -71.82 -13.24
C GLN A 382 15.99 -71.85 -14.22
#